data_AF-A0A941F7T3-F1
#
_entry.id   AF-A0A941F7T3-F1
#
_cell.length_a   1.000
_cell.length_b   1.000
_cell.length_c   1.000
_cell.angle_alpha   90.00
_cell.angle_beta   90.00
_cell.angle_gamma   90.00
#
_symmetry.space_group_name_H-M   'P 1'
#
loop_
_entity.id
_entity.type
_entity.pdbx_description
1 polymer ?
#
loop_
_entity_poly.entity_id
_entity_poly.type
_entity_poly.pdbx_seq_one_letter_code
_entity_poly.pdbx_strand_id
1 'polypeptide(L)'
;MKYKLKLPQPLTIEELKYKVENGYRFKAFQYCFSPIFATYYPFSPAFLLKDGETGKPQIRKYNMISAIFGWWGVPYGPLYTIRSMRFNLKGGLDVTDDILKNITEEDLSNNCVHLIETTLLYKQPAKSDIKTMNKLVRDYSYDYNLKECYAAWALEYSNVFCVGLKADTNFDKYAAAFQAHLHKKFYKHIQIDIIDMSAEEEAVDLLRKQGTQVIGR
;
A
#
# COMPACT_ATOMS: atom_id res chain seq x y z
N MET A 1 4.46 5.32 9.25
CA MET A 1 4.78 3.86 9.47
C MET A 1 6.24 3.70 9.96
N LYS A 2 6.57 2.77 10.88
CA LYS A 2 7.95 2.61 11.39
C LYS A 2 8.67 1.42 10.76
N TYR A 3 9.85 1.63 10.19
CA TYR A 3 10.74 0.55 9.77
C TYR A 3 11.92 0.40 10.73
N LYS A 4 12.23 -0.84 11.10
CA LYS A 4 13.54 -1.17 11.62
C LYS A 4 14.50 -1.36 10.45
N LEU A 5 15.70 -0.80 10.54
CA LEU A 5 16.72 -0.91 9.52
C LEU A 5 17.71 -2.02 9.84
N LYS A 6 18.20 -2.68 8.81
CA LYS A 6 19.28 -3.67 8.88
C LYS A 6 20.37 -3.28 7.90
N LEU A 7 21.38 -2.62 8.46
CA LEU A 7 22.58 -2.19 7.76
C LEU A 7 23.69 -3.24 7.93
N PRO A 8 24.57 -3.41 6.93
CA PRO A 8 25.72 -4.30 7.06
C PRO A 8 26.75 -3.79 8.08
N GLN A 9 26.79 -2.48 8.29
CA GLN A 9 27.69 -1.77 9.20
C GLN A 9 27.04 -0.43 9.57
N PRO A 10 27.47 0.23 10.66
CA PRO A 10 27.12 1.63 10.91
C PRO A 10 27.53 2.50 9.71
N LEU A 11 26.64 3.38 9.27
CA LEU A 11 26.84 4.26 8.13
C LEU A 11 26.44 5.69 8.50
N THR A 12 26.99 6.69 7.81
CA THR A 12 26.46 8.06 7.80
C THR A 12 25.39 8.22 6.71
N ILE A 13 24.64 9.32 6.73
CA ILE A 13 23.65 9.62 5.67
C ILE A 13 24.33 9.74 4.30
N GLU A 14 25.51 10.35 4.24
CA GLU A 14 26.27 10.54 3.00
C GLU A 14 26.72 9.20 2.42
N GLU A 15 27.26 8.32 3.26
CA GLU A 15 27.63 6.96 2.85
C GLU A 15 26.43 6.12 2.42
N LEU A 16 25.28 6.31 3.10
CA LEU A 16 24.05 5.65 2.73
C LEU A 16 23.56 6.10 1.35
N LYS A 17 23.52 7.41 1.10
CA LYS A 17 23.14 7.97 -0.21
C LYS A 17 24.08 7.48 -1.29
N TYR A 18 25.39 7.54 -1.05
CA TYR A 18 26.40 7.00 -1.96
C TYR A 18 26.17 5.52 -2.27
N LYS A 19 25.86 4.69 -1.26
CA LYS A 19 25.52 3.28 -1.50
C LYS A 19 24.27 3.13 -2.36
N VAL A 20 23.22 3.90 -2.10
CA VAL A 20 21.98 3.84 -2.90
C VAL A 20 22.25 4.24 -4.37
N GLU A 21 23.05 5.28 -4.59
CA GLU A 21 23.50 5.68 -5.93
C GLU A 21 24.31 4.58 -6.62
N ASN A 22 25.12 3.83 -5.86
CA ASN A 22 25.86 2.65 -6.31
C ASN A 22 25.00 1.37 -6.41
N GLY A 23 23.67 1.53 -6.47
CA GLY A 23 22.73 0.45 -6.70
C GLY A 23 22.34 -0.33 -5.45
N TYR A 24 22.55 0.16 -4.23
CA TYR A 24 21.92 -0.46 -3.07
C TYR A 24 20.44 -0.05 -2.96
N ARG A 25 19.60 -0.95 -2.46
CA ARG A 25 18.17 -0.72 -2.25
C ARG A 25 17.76 -1.27 -0.89
N PHE A 26 16.86 -0.56 -0.21
CA PHE A 26 16.20 -1.07 0.98
C PHE A 26 15.04 -1.97 0.59
N LYS A 27 15.13 -3.25 0.97
CA LYS A 27 14.09 -4.23 0.68
C LYS A 27 13.48 -4.78 1.96
N ALA A 28 12.14 -4.82 2.01
CA ALA A 28 11.37 -5.44 3.08
C ALA A 28 10.62 -6.68 2.54
N PHE A 29 10.62 -7.75 3.32
CA PHE A 29 10.03 -9.04 2.96
C PHE A 29 8.77 -9.28 3.79
N GLN A 30 7.75 -9.84 3.16
CA GLN A 30 6.49 -10.14 3.84
C GLN A 30 6.57 -11.51 4.51
N TYR A 31 5.99 -11.67 5.69
CA TYR A 31 5.80 -12.99 6.29
C TYR A 31 4.38 -13.16 6.81
N CYS A 32 3.86 -14.37 6.70
CA CYS A 32 2.52 -14.72 7.11
C CYS A 32 2.56 -15.53 8.41
N PHE A 33 1.74 -15.17 9.38
CA PHE A 33 1.45 -15.99 10.55
C PHE A 33 -0.05 -15.94 10.83
N SER A 34 -0.67 -17.10 10.85
CA SER A 34 -2.12 -17.23 10.93
C SER A 34 -2.51 -18.10 12.11
N PRO A 35 -2.55 -17.58 13.36
CA PRO A 35 -3.04 -18.36 14.48
C PRO A 35 -4.55 -18.57 14.33
N ILE A 36 -5.00 -19.80 14.05
CA ILE A 36 -6.38 -20.35 14.02
C ILE A 36 -7.50 -19.37 13.58
N PHE A 37 -7.79 -18.34 14.36
CA PHE A 37 -8.85 -17.34 14.14
C PHE A 37 -8.42 -16.04 13.47
N ALA A 38 -7.13 -15.81 13.24
CA ALA A 38 -6.62 -14.58 12.63
C ALA A 38 -5.49 -14.87 11.63
N THR A 39 -5.27 -13.96 10.69
CA THR A 39 -4.14 -14.01 9.75
C THR A 39 -3.45 -12.66 9.74
N TYR A 40 -2.16 -12.66 10.08
CA TYR A 40 -1.30 -11.49 10.05
C TYR A 40 -0.26 -11.65 8.95
N TYR A 41 0.01 -10.57 8.20
CA TYR A 41 0.96 -10.57 7.08
C TYR A 41 1.92 -9.36 7.10
N PRO A 42 2.61 -9.08 8.23
CA PRO A 42 3.51 -7.95 8.39
C PRO A 42 4.73 -7.99 7.46
N PHE A 43 5.41 -6.86 7.38
CA PHE A 43 6.72 -6.72 6.74
C PHE A 43 7.86 -6.93 7.73
N SER A 44 8.99 -7.42 7.21
CA SER A 44 10.26 -7.50 7.92
C SER A 44 10.85 -6.10 8.14
N PRO A 45 11.94 -6.00 8.94
CA PRO A 45 12.86 -4.87 8.83
C PRO A 45 13.27 -4.62 7.38
N ALA A 46 13.63 -3.38 7.06
CA ALA A 46 14.19 -3.02 5.77
C ALA A 46 15.68 -3.35 5.75
N PHE A 47 16.10 -4.18 4.80
CA PHE A 47 17.49 -4.60 4.63
C PHE A 47 18.13 -3.80 3.50
N LEU A 48 19.30 -3.20 3.76
CA LEU A 48 20.09 -2.56 2.71
C LEU A 48 20.82 -3.66 1.92
N LEU A 49 20.39 -3.91 0.69
CA LEU A 49 20.91 -4.96 -0.18
C LEU A 49 21.46 -4.35 -1.47
N LYS A 50 22.52 -4.93 -2.04
CA LYS A 50 23.01 -4.50 -3.35
C LYS A 50 22.06 -4.97 -4.45
N ASP A 51 21.79 -4.15 -5.45
CA ASP A 51 20.95 -4.55 -6.57
C ASP A 51 21.58 -5.74 -7.32
N GLY A 52 20.74 -6.67 -7.77
CA GLY A 52 21.16 -7.98 -8.26
C GLY A 52 21.50 -9.01 -7.17
N GLU A 53 21.82 -8.61 -5.93
CA GLU A 53 21.78 -9.52 -4.78
C GLU A 53 20.32 -9.77 -4.41
N THR A 54 19.83 -10.95 -4.78
CA THR A 54 18.41 -11.32 -4.66
C THR A 54 17.89 -11.37 -3.23
N GLY A 55 18.67 -11.05 -2.19
CA GLY A 55 18.25 -11.21 -0.81
C GLY A 55 17.84 -12.65 -0.49
N LYS A 56 18.40 -13.63 -1.20
CA LYS A 56 18.04 -15.06 -1.12
C LYS A 56 17.99 -15.58 0.33
N PRO A 57 18.94 -15.24 1.22
CA PRO A 57 18.85 -15.65 2.63
C PRO A 57 17.60 -15.12 3.33
N GLN A 58 17.26 -13.84 3.11
CA GLN A 58 16.10 -13.18 3.70
C GLN A 58 14.80 -13.75 3.12
N ILE A 59 14.71 -13.90 1.80
CA ILE A 59 13.57 -14.56 1.12
C ILE A 59 13.34 -15.94 1.71
N ARG A 60 14.39 -16.78 1.80
CA ARG A 60 14.28 -18.14 2.37
C ARG A 60 13.76 -18.10 3.81
N LYS A 61 14.32 -17.22 4.65
CA LYS A 61 13.92 -17.07 6.04
C LYS A 61 12.45 -16.70 6.19
N TYR A 62 11.98 -15.65 5.52
CA TYR A 62 10.60 -15.16 5.66
C TYR A 62 9.57 -16.05 4.95
N ASN A 63 9.97 -16.73 3.87
CA ASN A 63 9.16 -17.77 3.26
C ASN A 63 9.03 -19.00 4.17
N MET A 64 10.10 -19.41 4.85
CA MET A 64 10.05 -20.53 5.80
C MET A 64 9.15 -20.20 6.99
N ILE A 65 9.23 -18.98 7.53
CA ILE A 65 8.29 -18.52 8.55
C ILE A 65 6.85 -18.64 8.02
N SER A 66 6.57 -18.08 6.85
CA SER A 66 5.24 -18.20 6.23
C SER A 66 4.80 -19.65 6.03
N ALA A 67 5.72 -20.54 5.62
CA ALA A 67 5.48 -21.96 5.38
C ALA A 67 5.18 -22.77 6.65
N ILE A 68 5.62 -22.32 7.82
CA ILE A 68 5.38 -23.03 9.07
C ILE A 68 4.15 -22.45 9.76
N PHE A 69 3.99 -21.13 9.68
CA PHE A 69 3.11 -20.37 10.57
C PHE A 69 1.89 -19.80 9.85
N GLY A 70 1.89 -19.70 8.52
CA GLY A 70 0.82 -19.03 7.78
C GLY A 70 -0.41 -19.89 7.46
N TRP A 71 -0.33 -21.22 7.57
CA TRP A 71 -1.39 -22.13 7.13
C TRP A 71 -2.56 -22.28 8.11
N TRP A 72 -2.34 -21.99 9.40
CA TRP A 72 -3.28 -22.39 10.45
C TRP A 72 -4.56 -21.54 10.54
N GLY A 73 -4.68 -20.46 9.76
CA GLY A 73 -5.87 -19.62 9.72
C GLY A 73 -6.94 -20.16 8.77
N VAL A 74 -8.10 -20.52 9.29
CA VAL A 74 -9.26 -20.95 8.48
C VAL A 74 -10.13 -19.72 8.17
N PRO A 75 -10.54 -19.45 6.91
CA PRO A 75 -10.27 -20.17 5.67
C PRO A 75 -9.10 -19.60 4.82
N TYR A 76 -8.50 -18.47 5.19
CA TYR A 76 -7.65 -17.68 4.27
C TYR A 76 -6.13 -17.81 4.48
N GLY A 77 -5.66 -18.46 5.55
CA GLY A 77 -4.24 -18.59 5.88
C GLY A 77 -3.39 -19.16 4.73
N PRO A 78 -3.79 -20.28 4.09
CA PRO A 78 -3.09 -20.84 2.94
C PRO A 78 -2.94 -19.85 1.76
N LEU A 79 -3.98 -19.07 1.49
CA LEU A 79 -3.99 -18.10 0.39
C LEU A 79 -2.98 -16.97 0.64
N TYR A 80 -2.97 -16.39 1.84
CA TYR A 80 -2.03 -15.32 2.21
C TYR A 80 -0.59 -15.82 2.29
N THR A 81 -0.39 -17.06 2.71
CA THR A 81 0.92 -17.72 2.76
C THR A 81 1.53 -17.87 1.37
N ILE A 82 0.77 -18.37 0.39
CA ILE A 82 1.26 -18.48 -1.00
C ILE A 82 1.52 -17.08 -1.58
N ARG A 83 0.66 -16.11 -1.25
CA ARG A 83 0.83 -14.72 -1.71
C ARG A 83 2.12 -14.09 -1.17
N SER A 84 2.41 -14.23 0.13
CA SER A 84 3.64 -13.68 0.74
C SER A 84 4.89 -14.34 0.17
N MET A 85 4.85 -15.65 -0.06
CA MET A 85 5.97 -16.37 -0.67
C MET A 85 6.26 -15.88 -2.09
N ARG A 86 5.23 -15.77 -2.94
CA ARG A 86 5.38 -15.24 -4.30
C ARG A 86 5.83 -13.79 -4.32
N PHE A 87 5.37 -12.99 -3.37
CA PHE A 87 5.81 -11.59 -3.21
C PHE A 87 7.31 -11.51 -2.94
N ASN A 88 7.81 -12.29 -1.97
CA ASN A 88 9.25 -12.30 -1.65
C ASN A 88 10.11 -12.86 -2.78
N LEU A 89 9.63 -13.89 -3.51
CA LEU A 89 10.33 -14.44 -4.67
C LEU A 89 10.51 -13.42 -5.80
N LYS A 90 9.67 -12.38 -5.86
CA LYS A 90 9.80 -11.25 -6.80
C LYS A 90 10.74 -10.16 -6.29
N GLY A 91 11.39 -10.33 -5.14
CA GLY A 91 12.35 -9.38 -4.57
C GLY A 91 11.84 -8.60 -3.36
N GLY A 92 10.57 -8.77 -2.96
CA GLY A 92 10.00 -8.05 -1.82
C GLY A 92 9.54 -6.63 -2.18
N LEU A 93 9.34 -5.80 -1.14
CA LEU A 93 8.99 -4.38 -1.28
C LEU A 93 10.26 -3.55 -1.31
N ASP A 94 10.45 -2.74 -2.35
CA ASP A 94 11.46 -1.68 -2.33
C ASP A 94 10.90 -0.47 -1.58
N VAL A 95 11.60 -0.04 -0.53
CA VAL A 95 11.23 1.09 0.33
C VAL A 95 12.33 2.14 0.39
N THR A 96 13.25 2.12 -0.60
CA THR A 96 14.44 2.98 -0.61
C THR A 96 14.08 4.45 -0.56
N ASP A 97 13.17 4.90 -1.43
CA ASP A 97 12.80 6.31 -1.55
C ASP A 97 12.08 6.82 -0.30
N ASP A 98 11.16 6.03 0.25
CA ASP A 98 10.46 6.37 1.49
C ASP A 98 11.45 6.51 2.66
N ILE A 99 12.44 5.62 2.76
CA ILE A 99 13.47 5.72 3.81
C ILE A 99 14.35 6.95 3.58
N LEU A 100 14.85 7.19 2.36
CA LEU A 100 15.74 8.31 2.08
C LEU A 100 15.09 9.68 2.31
N LYS A 101 13.77 9.79 2.11
CA LYS A 101 13.02 11.02 2.40
C LYS A 101 12.88 11.32 3.88
N ASN A 102 12.80 10.28 4.71
CA ASN A 102 12.45 10.41 6.12
C ASN A 102 13.63 10.21 7.08
N ILE A 103 14.75 9.67 6.60
CA ILE A 103 15.84 9.26 7.48
C ILE A 103 16.65 10.46 7.99
N THR A 104 16.80 10.52 9.31
CA THR A 104 17.68 11.45 10.01
C THR A 104 18.96 10.75 10.52
N GLU A 105 19.94 11.52 11.02
CA GLU A 105 21.15 10.93 11.60
C GLU A 105 20.82 10.15 12.87
N GLU A 106 19.88 10.66 13.67
CA GLU A 106 19.37 10.01 14.87
C GLU A 106 18.70 8.68 14.51
N ASP A 107 17.83 8.66 13.50
CA ASP A 107 17.18 7.45 12.98
C ASP A 107 18.20 6.38 12.57
N LEU A 108 19.24 6.78 11.82
CA LEU A 108 20.28 5.89 11.35
C LEU A 108 21.09 5.30 12.52
N SER A 109 21.41 6.12 13.53
CA SER A 109 22.09 5.66 14.76
C SER A 109 21.24 4.64 15.53
N ASN A 110 19.92 4.84 15.55
CA ASN A 110 18.94 3.98 16.21
C ASN A 110 18.51 2.77 15.36
N ASN A 111 19.02 2.63 14.13
CA ASN A 111 18.62 1.60 13.16
C ASN A 111 17.08 1.53 12.97
N CYS A 112 16.46 2.70 12.89
CA CYS A 112 15.02 2.88 12.86
C CYS A 112 14.72 4.06 11.96
N VAL A 113 13.64 4.03 11.19
CA VAL A 113 13.13 5.24 10.54
C VAL A 113 11.63 5.31 10.70
N HIS A 114 11.17 6.48 11.11
CA HIS A 114 9.76 6.82 11.13
C HIS A 114 9.40 7.45 9.79
N LEU A 115 8.58 6.76 9.00
CA LEU A 115 8.02 7.36 7.79
C LEU A 115 6.93 8.33 8.22
N ILE A 116 7.23 9.63 8.10
CA ILE A 116 6.37 10.78 8.35
C ILE A 116 5.79 11.27 7.02
N GLU A 117 6.64 11.42 6.00
CA GLU A 117 6.27 11.63 4.60
C GLU A 117 6.22 10.29 3.86
N THR A 118 5.06 9.61 3.88
CA THR A 118 4.84 8.44 3.03
C THR A 118 4.39 8.87 1.65
N THR A 119 5.19 8.60 0.62
CA THR A 119 4.73 8.81 -0.76
C THR A 119 3.55 7.93 -1.11
N LEU A 120 3.40 6.77 -0.45
CA LEU A 120 2.35 5.79 -0.64
C LEU A 120 1.21 6.00 0.37
N LEU A 121 0.22 6.83 0.03
CA LEU A 121 -1.02 6.96 0.80
C LEU A 121 -2.05 5.91 0.39
N TYR A 122 -1.99 5.46 -0.86
CA TYR A 122 -3.02 4.62 -1.44
C TYR A 122 -2.49 3.32 -2.03
N LYS A 123 -3.31 2.28 -1.93
CA LYS A 123 -3.10 0.99 -2.55
C LYS A 123 -4.19 0.73 -3.56
N GLN A 124 -3.81 0.22 -4.74
CA GLN A 124 -4.79 -0.13 -5.77
C GLN A 124 -5.83 -1.15 -5.26
N PRO A 125 -7.13 -0.96 -5.60
CA PRO A 125 -8.18 -1.90 -5.23
C PRO A 125 -8.00 -3.28 -5.87
N ALA A 126 -8.58 -4.30 -5.24
CA ALA A 126 -8.63 -5.61 -5.87
C ALA A 126 -9.58 -5.59 -7.09
N LYS A 127 -9.44 -6.57 -8.00
CA LYS A 127 -10.31 -6.69 -9.18
C LYS A 127 -11.80 -6.76 -8.83
N SER A 128 -12.15 -7.34 -7.68
CA SER A 128 -13.52 -7.38 -7.15
C SER A 128 -14.06 -5.98 -6.85
N ASP A 129 -13.23 -5.15 -6.23
CA ASP A 129 -13.58 -3.80 -5.81
C ASP A 129 -13.76 -2.91 -7.05
N ILE A 130 -12.84 -3.03 -8.01
CA ILE A 130 -12.93 -2.37 -9.32
C ILE A 130 -14.21 -2.79 -10.05
N LYS A 131 -14.60 -4.07 -9.99
CA LYS A 131 -15.86 -4.54 -10.60
C LYS A 131 -17.09 -3.91 -9.93
N THR A 132 -17.07 -3.74 -8.61
CA THR A 132 -18.11 -3.02 -7.87
C THR A 132 -18.17 -1.57 -8.29
N MET A 133 -17.01 -0.90 -8.39
CA MET A 133 -16.91 0.48 -8.87
C MET A 133 -17.42 0.62 -10.30
N ASN A 134 -16.99 -0.23 -11.22
CA ASN A 134 -17.48 -0.27 -12.61
C ASN A 134 -18.98 -0.50 -12.73
N LYS A 135 -19.60 -1.21 -11.78
CA LYS A 135 -21.05 -1.37 -11.73
C LYS A 135 -21.73 -0.09 -11.26
N LEU A 136 -21.16 0.58 -10.25
CA LEU A 136 -21.67 1.84 -9.73
C LEU A 136 -21.57 2.97 -10.77
N VAL A 137 -20.40 3.15 -11.38
CA VAL A 137 -20.17 4.24 -12.34
C VAL A 137 -20.95 4.09 -13.64
N ARG A 138 -21.45 2.88 -13.94
CA ARG A 138 -22.28 2.62 -15.11
C ARG A 138 -23.55 3.47 -15.11
N ASP A 139 -24.13 3.72 -13.94
CA ASP A 139 -25.34 4.53 -13.81
C ASP A 139 -25.06 6.01 -14.14
N TYR A 140 -23.78 6.40 -14.22
CA TYR A 140 -23.29 7.75 -14.53
C TYR A 140 -22.50 7.80 -15.84
N SER A 141 -22.57 6.76 -16.68
CA SER A 141 -21.77 6.67 -17.92
C SER A 141 -22.11 7.73 -18.96
N TYR A 142 -23.27 8.37 -18.86
CA TYR A 142 -23.72 9.46 -19.74
C TYR A 142 -23.78 10.81 -19.02
N ASP A 143 -23.45 10.85 -17.73
CA ASP A 143 -23.44 12.08 -16.96
C ASP A 143 -22.11 12.81 -17.17
N TYR A 144 -22.10 13.83 -18.03
CA TYR A 144 -20.91 14.62 -18.35
C TYR A 144 -20.44 15.52 -17.22
N ASN A 145 -21.25 15.68 -16.17
CA ASN A 145 -20.88 16.50 -15.02
C ASN A 145 -19.85 15.79 -14.13
N LEU A 146 -19.85 14.44 -14.09
CA LEU A 146 -18.82 13.65 -13.41
C LEU A 146 -17.64 13.37 -14.38
N LYS A 147 -16.52 14.07 -14.19
CA LYS A 147 -15.34 14.01 -15.08
C LYS A 147 -14.38 12.90 -14.73
N GLU A 148 -14.05 12.79 -13.45
CA GLU A 148 -13.04 11.86 -12.96
C GLU A 148 -13.59 11.07 -11.78
N CYS A 149 -13.25 9.79 -11.74
CA CYS A 149 -13.50 8.92 -10.59
C CYS A 149 -12.30 8.02 -10.37
N TYR A 150 -11.74 8.06 -9.18
CA TYR A 150 -10.63 7.21 -8.74
C TYR A 150 -11.04 6.36 -7.55
N ALA A 151 -10.49 5.16 -7.46
CA ALA A 151 -10.73 4.25 -6.35
C ALA A 151 -9.40 3.72 -5.80
N ALA A 152 -9.27 3.71 -4.47
CA ALA A 152 -8.11 3.16 -3.79
C ALA A 152 -8.40 2.76 -2.34
N TRP A 153 -7.54 1.93 -1.76
CA TRP A 153 -7.50 1.67 -0.32
C TRP A 153 -6.52 2.62 0.35
N ALA A 154 -6.90 3.23 1.48
CA ALA A 154 -5.94 3.94 2.31
C ALA A 154 -4.93 2.93 2.90
N LEU A 155 -3.65 3.28 2.88
CA LEU A 155 -2.60 2.43 3.45
C LEU A 155 -2.52 2.57 4.98
N GLU A 156 -2.80 3.75 5.52
CA GLU A 156 -2.76 4.01 6.96
C GLU A 156 -3.89 3.34 7.72
N TYR A 157 -5.04 3.16 7.07
CA TYR A 157 -6.24 2.58 7.68
C TYR A 157 -6.67 1.34 6.91
N SER A 158 -6.52 0.16 7.53
CA SER A 158 -6.77 -1.13 6.89
C SER A 158 -8.19 -1.32 6.34
N ASN A 159 -9.14 -0.47 6.75
CA ASN A 159 -10.56 -0.59 6.47
C ASN A 159 -11.16 0.67 5.81
N VAL A 160 -10.34 1.61 5.34
CA VAL A 160 -10.85 2.82 4.65
C VAL A 160 -10.69 2.68 3.14
N PHE A 161 -11.82 2.71 2.44
CA PHE A 161 -11.88 2.72 0.98
C PHE A 161 -12.13 4.14 0.49
N CYS A 162 -11.16 4.71 -0.22
CA CYS A 162 -11.19 6.07 -0.72
C CYS A 162 -11.72 6.09 -2.16
N VAL A 163 -12.66 7.00 -2.42
CA VAL A 163 -13.18 7.27 -3.76
C VAL A 163 -13.03 8.76 -4.05
N GLY A 164 -12.16 9.07 -5.01
CA GLY A 164 -11.99 10.42 -5.51
C GLY A 164 -13.01 10.73 -6.59
N LEU A 165 -13.74 11.83 -6.48
CA LEU A 165 -14.70 12.30 -7.47
C LEU A 165 -14.35 13.72 -7.93
N LYS A 166 -14.43 13.97 -9.24
CA LYS A 166 -14.39 15.31 -9.82
C LYS A 166 -15.70 15.59 -10.54
N ALA A 167 -16.48 16.54 -10.04
CA ALA A 167 -17.72 16.96 -10.67
C ALA A 167 -17.72 18.48 -10.91
N ASP A 168 -18.16 18.93 -12.09
CA ASP A 168 -18.19 20.37 -12.41
C ASP A 168 -19.19 21.12 -11.50
N THR A 169 -20.28 20.44 -11.12
CA THR A 169 -21.32 20.96 -10.22
C THR A 169 -21.87 19.85 -9.31
N ASN A 170 -22.54 20.23 -8.21
CA ASN A 170 -23.31 19.31 -7.35
C ASN A 170 -22.49 18.14 -6.76
N PHE A 171 -21.23 18.35 -6.40
CA PHE A 171 -20.35 17.34 -5.81
C PHE A 171 -21.02 16.54 -4.66
N ASP A 172 -21.65 17.24 -3.71
CA ASP A 172 -22.29 16.62 -2.54
C ASP A 172 -23.33 15.55 -2.91
N LYS A 173 -24.05 15.76 -4.01
CA LYS A 173 -25.03 14.80 -4.52
C LYS A 173 -24.35 13.50 -4.95
N TYR A 174 -23.23 13.60 -5.68
CA TYR A 174 -22.47 12.42 -6.11
C TYR A 174 -21.80 11.73 -4.93
N ALA A 175 -21.22 12.51 -4.02
CA ALA A 175 -20.60 11.99 -2.81
C ALA A 175 -21.62 11.17 -1.99
N ALA A 176 -22.79 11.73 -1.70
CA ALA A 176 -23.85 11.04 -0.97
C ALA A 176 -24.35 9.78 -1.71
N ALA A 177 -24.53 9.85 -3.03
CA ALA A 177 -25.00 8.71 -3.82
C ALA A 177 -23.98 7.57 -3.86
N PHE A 178 -22.69 7.89 -4.06
CA PHE A 178 -21.60 6.91 -4.06
C PHE A 178 -21.45 6.30 -2.68
N GLN A 179 -21.42 7.12 -1.63
CA GLN A 179 -21.32 6.65 -0.25
C GLN A 179 -22.47 5.69 0.10
N ALA A 180 -23.72 6.04 -0.22
CA ALA A 180 -24.87 5.19 0.05
C ALA A 180 -24.85 3.86 -0.74
N HIS A 181 -24.40 3.87 -2.00
CA HIS A 181 -24.32 2.65 -2.80
C HIS A 181 -23.19 1.74 -2.35
N LEU A 182 -22.02 2.32 -2.05
CA LEU A 182 -20.85 1.58 -1.61
C LEU A 182 -21.08 0.97 -0.23
N HIS A 183 -21.74 1.67 0.69
CA HIS A 183 -22.10 1.10 2.01
C HIS A 183 -23.01 -0.14 1.90
N LYS A 184 -23.85 -0.23 0.86
CA LYS A 184 -24.69 -1.42 0.60
C LYS A 184 -23.91 -2.59 0.01
N LYS A 185 -22.78 -2.33 -0.66
CA LYS A 185 -22.02 -3.33 -1.43
C LYS A 185 -20.76 -3.80 -0.71
N PHE A 186 -20.09 -2.93 0.03
CA PHE A 186 -18.93 -3.24 0.84
C PHE A 186 -19.37 -3.75 2.22
N TYR A 187 -18.48 -4.50 2.89
CA TYR A 187 -18.76 -5.06 4.21
C TYR A 187 -19.04 -3.95 5.24
N LYS A 188 -19.87 -4.26 6.25
CA LYS A 188 -20.30 -3.29 7.30
C LYS A 188 -19.15 -2.61 8.08
N HIS A 189 -17.95 -3.16 8.04
CA HIS A 189 -16.77 -2.66 8.77
C HIS A 189 -15.83 -1.81 7.89
N ILE A 190 -16.19 -1.56 6.63
CA ILE A 190 -15.42 -0.71 5.72
C ILE A 190 -15.98 0.71 5.79
N GLN A 191 -15.11 1.65 6.12
CA GLN A 191 -15.40 3.07 6.05
C GLN A 191 -15.15 3.54 4.61
N ILE A 192 -16.09 4.32 4.06
CA ILE A 192 -15.96 4.91 2.73
C ILE A 192 -15.65 6.38 2.92
N ASP A 193 -14.58 6.81 2.27
CA ASP A 193 -14.14 8.20 2.28
C ASP A 193 -14.25 8.76 0.86
N ILE A 194 -14.96 9.88 0.71
CA ILE A 194 -15.17 10.53 -0.58
C ILE A 194 -14.32 11.79 -0.62
N ILE A 195 -13.43 11.85 -1.61
CA ILE A 195 -12.45 12.94 -1.75
C ILE A 195 -12.84 13.80 -2.95
N ASP A 196 -12.90 15.12 -2.76
CA ASP A 196 -13.05 16.06 -3.87
C ASP A 196 -11.72 16.24 -4.60
N MET A 197 -11.70 15.81 -5.86
CA MET A 197 -10.51 15.88 -6.70
C MET A 197 -10.23 17.30 -7.20
N SER A 198 -11.12 18.25 -6.95
CA SER A 198 -10.94 19.66 -7.30
C SER A 198 -10.04 20.40 -6.31
N ALA A 199 -9.80 19.83 -5.13
CA ALA A 199 -8.93 20.41 -4.12
C ALA A 199 -7.44 20.31 -4.50
N GLU A 200 -6.69 21.38 -4.23
CA GLU A 200 -5.23 21.42 -4.40
C GLU A 200 -4.52 20.87 -3.15
N GLU A 201 -4.66 19.56 -2.92
CA GLU A 201 -4.06 18.85 -1.79
C GLU A 201 -3.13 17.74 -2.26
N GLU A 202 -2.01 17.52 -1.54
CA GLU A 202 -1.05 16.47 -1.85
C GLU A 202 -1.70 15.07 -1.88
N ALA A 203 -2.69 14.83 -1.02
CA ALA A 203 -3.46 13.60 -0.99
C ALA A 203 -4.26 13.35 -2.28
N VAL A 204 -4.73 14.39 -2.96
CA VAL A 204 -5.46 14.28 -4.23
C VAL A 204 -4.51 13.88 -5.36
N ASP A 205 -3.33 14.49 -5.40
CA ASP A 205 -2.30 14.18 -6.41
C ASP A 205 -1.77 12.76 -6.26
N LEU A 206 -1.59 12.30 -5.02
CA LEU A 206 -1.21 10.92 -4.74
C LEU A 206 -2.33 9.94 -5.13
N LEU A 207 -3.61 10.29 -4.93
CA LEU A 207 -4.73 9.46 -5.35
C LEU A 207 -4.81 9.33 -6.88
N ARG A 208 -4.55 10.41 -7.63
CA ARG A 208 -4.46 10.36 -9.10
C ARG A 208 -3.34 9.42 -9.57
N LYS A 209 -2.18 9.47 -8.91
CA LYS A 209 -0.99 8.69 -9.27
C LYS A 209 -1.12 7.21 -8.88
N GLN A 210 -1.76 6.90 -7.75
CA GLN A 210 -1.72 5.57 -7.13
C GLN A 210 -3.05 4.82 -7.20
N GLY A 211 -4.16 5.56 -7.25
CA GLY A 211 -5.49 5.00 -7.37
C GLY A 211 -5.75 4.42 -8.75
N THR A 212 -6.83 3.65 -8.85
CA THR A 212 -7.31 3.17 -10.15
C THR A 212 -8.36 4.13 -10.68
N GLN A 213 -8.11 4.70 -11.86
CA GLN A 213 -9.12 5.51 -12.56
C GLN A 213 -10.24 4.61 -13.08
N VAL A 214 -11.47 4.93 -12.71
CA VAL A 214 -12.70 4.22 -13.07
C VAL A 214 -13.52 5.03 -14.09
N ILE A 215 -13.50 6.36 -13.96
CA ILE A 215 -13.96 7.30 -14.98
C ILE A 215 -12.83 8.29 -15.27
N GLY A 216 -12.54 8.51 -16.56
CA GLY A 216 -11.70 9.60 -17.04
C GLY A 216 -12.25 10.13 -18.35
N ARG A 217 -12.57 11.43 -18.41
CA ARG A 217 -13.06 12.12 -19.60
C ARG A 217 -12.38 13.47 -19.75
#